data_AF-A0A2G8RZV9-F1
#
_entry.id   AF-A0A2G8RZV9-F1
#
_cell.length_a   1.000
_cell.length_b   1.000
_cell.length_c   1.000
_cell.angle_alpha   90.00
_cell.angle_beta   90.00
_cell.angle_gamma   90.00
#
_symmetry.space_group_name_H-M   'P 1'
#
loop_
_entity.id
_entity.type
_entity.pdbx_description
1 polymer ?
#
loop_
_entity_poly.entity_id
_entity_poly.type
_entity_poly.pdbx_seq_one_letter_code
_entity_poly.pdbx_strand_id
1 'polypeptide(L)'
;MSSSLVIDTRVRLRSGYELPLLGLGVYLNNDAKPACLAALKTGYRHIDSARMYGNEAQVGEAVRESGIPRSQIYITFDAPLIDPAFLQTRADLTTLTEAVKAAHRFAAAPAWRDIIIAPFAAAANTTADAGIEAYIAEQVATFRHPMGTARIATAEGPGVVDSSLLVEGAVGLRVVDASVFPHIFGAHLQAPVYAIAERASYLIKRAHNIPL
;
A
#
# COMPACT_ATOMS: atom_id res chain seq x y z
N MET A 1 -31.11 6.03 3.26
CA MET A 1 -31.29 6.39 4.68
C MET A 1 -29.94 6.22 5.36
N SER A 2 -29.37 7.26 5.97
CA SER A 2 -28.16 7.10 6.79
C SER A 2 -28.58 6.37 8.07
N SER A 3 -28.13 5.13 8.25
CA SER A 3 -28.22 4.44 9.54
C SER A 3 -27.38 5.21 10.55
N SER A 4 -27.93 5.61 11.69
CA SER A 4 -27.15 6.28 12.73
C SER A 4 -26.01 5.37 13.19
N LEU A 5 -24.78 5.86 13.14
CA LEU A 5 -23.62 5.15 13.68
C LEU A 5 -23.74 5.10 15.20
N VAL A 6 -23.77 3.90 15.77
CA VAL A 6 -23.77 3.63 17.21
C VAL A 6 -22.66 2.66 17.58
N ILE A 7 -22.39 2.48 18.87
CA ILE A 7 -21.24 1.71 19.37
C ILE A 7 -21.23 0.24 18.90
N ASP A 8 -22.42 -0.33 18.69
CA ASP A 8 -22.60 -1.70 18.22
C ASP A 8 -22.74 -1.83 16.70
N THR A 9 -22.63 -0.72 15.95
CA THR A 9 -22.68 -0.77 14.49
C THR A 9 -21.47 -1.54 13.96
N ARG A 10 -21.75 -2.57 13.15
CA ARG A 10 -20.74 -3.46 12.56
C ARG A 10 -20.91 -3.51 11.05
N VAL A 11 -19.81 -3.81 10.37
CA VAL A 11 -19.81 -4.17 8.95
C VAL A 11 -19.24 -5.57 8.78
N ARG A 12 -19.93 -6.37 7.97
CA ARG A 12 -19.43 -7.67 7.50
C ARG A 12 -18.32 -7.44 6.50
N LEU A 13 -17.10 -7.87 6.83
CA LEU A 13 -15.99 -7.89 5.88
C LEU A 13 -16.13 -9.08 4.92
N ARG A 14 -15.51 -9.00 3.73
CA ARG A 14 -15.47 -10.12 2.78
C ARG A 14 -14.81 -11.38 3.35
N SER A 15 -13.92 -11.20 4.32
CA SER A 15 -13.29 -12.29 5.07
C SER A 15 -14.26 -13.05 6.00
N GLY A 16 -15.49 -12.56 6.19
CA GLY A 16 -16.45 -13.15 7.10
C GLY A 16 -16.29 -12.72 8.56
N TYR A 17 -15.46 -11.72 8.85
CA TYR A 17 -15.39 -11.11 10.18
C TYR A 17 -16.35 -9.92 10.28
N GLU A 18 -16.82 -9.62 11.49
CA GLU A 18 -17.55 -8.39 11.80
C GLU A 18 -16.59 -7.33 12.32
N LEU A 19 -16.48 -6.20 11.62
CA LEU A 19 -15.69 -5.06 12.09
C LEU A 19 -16.63 -4.07 12.81
N PRO A 20 -16.40 -3.75 14.10
CA PRO A 20 -17.07 -2.64 14.75
C PRO A 20 -16.63 -1.32 14.07
N LEU A 21 -17.60 -0.55 13.58
CA LEU A 21 -17.32 0.66 12.81
C LEU A 21 -16.83 1.82 13.68
N LEU A 22 -17.19 1.83 14.97
CA LEU A 22 -16.73 2.82 15.92
C LEU A 22 -15.53 2.27 16.71
N GLY A 23 -14.38 2.90 16.55
CA GLY A 23 -13.13 2.53 17.21
C GLY A 23 -12.50 3.69 17.99
N LEU A 24 -11.76 3.35 19.05
CA LEU A 24 -10.92 4.30 19.77
C LEU A 24 -9.53 4.33 19.13
N GLY A 25 -9.14 5.44 18.52
CA GLY A 25 -7.77 5.68 18.06
C GLY A 25 -6.82 5.99 19.21
N VAL A 26 -5.61 5.42 19.17
CA VAL A 26 -4.58 5.64 20.21
C VAL A 26 -3.30 6.30 19.67
N TYR A 27 -3.32 6.87 18.47
CA TYR A 27 -2.18 7.62 17.92
C TYR A 27 -1.81 8.81 18.81
N LEU A 28 -0.51 9.05 19.02
CA LEU A 28 0.05 10.08 19.90
C LEU A 28 -0.38 9.98 21.37
N ASN A 29 -0.93 8.84 21.78
CA ASN A 29 -1.20 8.56 23.18
C ASN A 29 -0.06 7.72 23.78
N ASN A 30 0.83 8.39 24.50
CA ASN A 30 1.98 7.77 25.17
C ASN A 30 1.59 7.01 26.45
N ASP A 31 0.35 7.16 26.92
CA ASP A 31 -0.25 6.35 28.00
C ASP A 31 -1.66 5.89 27.58
N ALA A 32 -1.69 4.93 26.65
CA ALA A 32 -2.93 4.49 26.00
C ALA A 32 -3.86 3.67 26.92
N LYS A 33 -3.33 3.11 28.02
CA LYS A 33 -4.05 2.12 28.85
C LYS A 33 -5.32 2.69 29.49
N PRO A 34 -5.31 3.87 30.17
CA PRO A 34 -6.53 4.43 30.76
C PRO A 34 -7.62 4.72 29.73
N ALA A 35 -7.24 5.24 28.56
CA ALA A 35 -8.18 5.52 27.47
C ALA A 35 -8.81 4.22 26.92
N CYS A 36 -7.99 3.19 26.70
CA CYS A 36 -8.47 1.88 26.25
C CYS A 36 -9.44 1.25 27.26
N LEU A 37 -9.10 1.23 28.55
CA LEU A 37 -9.98 0.69 29.61
C LEU A 37 -11.30 1.45 29.67
N ALA A 38 -11.27 2.78 29.61
CA ALA A 38 -12.48 3.61 29.58
C ALA A 38 -13.36 3.27 28.38
N ALA A 39 -12.79 3.20 27.17
CA ALA A 39 -13.54 2.87 25.96
C ALA A 39 -14.16 1.46 26.04
N LEU A 40 -13.38 0.44 26.42
CA LEU A 40 -13.87 -0.93 26.58
C LEU A 40 -15.02 -1.01 27.61
N LYS A 41 -14.90 -0.29 28.72
CA LYS A 41 -15.94 -0.18 29.77
C LYS A 41 -17.21 0.49 29.25
N THR A 42 -17.10 1.48 28.37
CA THR A 42 -18.26 2.13 27.73
C THR A 42 -18.91 1.32 26.60
N GLY A 43 -18.32 0.18 26.22
CA GLY A 43 -18.89 -0.73 25.23
C GLY A 43 -18.11 -0.80 23.91
N TYR A 44 -17.02 -0.05 23.73
CA TYR A 44 -16.21 -0.16 22.52
C TYR A 44 -15.68 -1.57 22.37
N ARG A 45 -15.61 -2.05 21.13
CA ARG A 45 -15.02 -3.34 20.77
C ARG A 45 -13.97 -3.19 19.68
N HIS A 46 -13.57 -1.97 19.35
CA HIS A 46 -12.52 -1.68 18.38
C HIS A 46 -11.54 -0.69 19.00
N ILE A 47 -10.28 -1.11 19.14
CA ILE A 47 -9.14 -0.24 19.45
C ILE A 47 -8.32 -0.10 18.17
N ASP A 48 -8.22 1.13 17.67
CA ASP A 48 -7.45 1.47 16.48
C ASP A 48 -6.03 1.87 16.89
N SER A 49 -5.08 0.97 16.64
CA SER A 49 -3.67 1.12 16.93
C SER A 49 -2.84 0.87 15.65
N ALA A 50 -1.53 1.00 15.76
CA ALA A 50 -0.59 0.64 14.71
C ALA A 50 0.77 0.40 15.35
N ARG A 51 1.58 -0.49 14.76
CA ARG A 51 2.95 -0.76 15.23
C ARG A 51 3.80 0.51 15.37
N MET A 52 3.57 1.51 14.52
CA MET A 52 4.31 2.76 14.56
C MET A 52 3.93 3.67 15.73
N TYR A 53 2.86 3.37 16.48
CA TYR A 53 2.44 4.19 17.61
C TYR A 53 3.23 3.87 18.88
N GLY A 54 3.84 2.68 18.98
CA GLY A 54 4.70 2.30 20.11
C GLY A 54 3.98 2.10 21.44
N ASN A 55 2.65 1.93 21.44
CA ASN A 55 1.82 1.75 22.63
C ASN A 55 1.13 0.38 22.72
N GLU A 56 1.63 -0.62 21.99
CA GLU A 56 1.05 -1.97 21.90
C GLU A 56 0.99 -2.67 23.26
N ALA A 57 2.01 -2.47 24.11
CA ALA A 57 2.05 -3.03 25.45
C ALA A 57 0.89 -2.52 26.32
N GLN A 58 0.62 -1.22 26.28
CA GLN A 58 -0.45 -0.56 27.04
C GLN A 58 -1.84 -0.98 26.55
N VAL A 59 -2.03 -1.09 25.22
CA VAL A 59 -3.25 -1.63 24.63
C VAL A 59 -3.46 -3.08 25.09
N GLY A 60 -2.42 -3.90 25.04
CA GLY A 60 -2.46 -5.30 25.48
C GLY A 60 -2.79 -5.46 26.97
N GLU A 61 -2.26 -4.60 27.82
CA GLU A 61 -2.62 -4.55 29.25
C GLU A 61 -4.08 -4.17 29.46
N ALA A 62 -4.57 -3.11 28.80
CA ALA A 62 -5.97 -2.70 28.90
C ALA A 62 -6.93 -3.81 28.45
N VAL A 63 -6.60 -4.51 27.37
CA VAL A 63 -7.38 -5.66 26.88
C VAL A 63 -7.43 -6.77 27.93
N ARG A 64 -6.29 -7.14 28.53
CA ARG A 64 -6.24 -8.16 29.59
C ARG A 64 -7.05 -7.73 30.83
N GLU A 65 -6.86 -6.51 31.29
CA GLU A 65 -7.52 -5.98 32.50
C GLU A 65 -9.02 -5.72 32.31
N SER A 66 -9.49 -5.52 31.08
CA SER A 66 -10.91 -5.32 30.79
C SER A 66 -11.79 -6.53 31.12
N GLY A 67 -11.20 -7.73 31.19
CA GLY A 67 -11.93 -8.99 31.37
C GLY A 67 -12.79 -9.43 30.18
N ILE A 68 -12.79 -8.67 29.07
CA ILE A 68 -13.53 -9.02 27.86
C ILE A 68 -12.77 -10.12 27.10
N PRO A 69 -13.45 -11.17 26.58
CA PRO A 69 -12.79 -12.18 25.77
C PRO A 69 -12.06 -11.55 24.57
N ARG A 70 -10.79 -11.91 24.36
CA ARG A 70 -9.96 -11.34 23.27
C ARG A 70 -10.62 -11.44 21.88
N SER A 71 -11.39 -12.49 21.62
CA SER A 71 -12.13 -12.70 20.36
C SER A 71 -13.25 -11.68 20.12
N GLN A 72 -13.66 -10.93 21.14
CA GLN A 72 -14.69 -9.89 21.03
C GLN A 72 -14.10 -8.50 20.82
N ILE A 73 -12.77 -8.34 20.92
CA ILE A 73 -12.09 -7.06 20.72
C ILE A 73 -11.38 -7.09 19.38
N TYR A 74 -11.77 -6.20 18.48
CA TYR A 74 -11.03 -5.87 17.28
C TYR A 74 -9.88 -4.93 17.66
N ILE A 75 -8.65 -5.31 17.35
CA ILE A 75 -7.50 -4.42 17.53
C ILE A 75 -6.87 -4.30 16.16
N THR A 76 -6.82 -3.09 15.63
CA THR A 76 -6.05 -2.79 14.42
C THR A 76 -4.62 -2.59 14.88
N PHE A 77 -3.70 -3.49 14.58
CA PHE A 77 -2.27 -3.37 14.94
C PHE A 77 -1.35 -4.28 14.11
N ASP A 78 -1.92 -5.29 13.45
CA ASP A 78 -1.17 -6.23 12.62
C ASP A 78 -0.47 -5.48 11.48
N ALA A 79 0.83 -5.73 11.32
CA ALA A 79 1.55 -5.26 10.15
C ALA A 79 0.94 -5.92 8.90
N PRO A 80 0.72 -5.17 7.81
CA PRO A 80 0.28 -5.77 6.58
C PRO A 80 1.32 -6.78 6.11
N LEU A 81 0.85 -7.90 5.54
CA LEU A 81 1.72 -8.77 4.76
C LEU A 81 2.12 -8.02 3.49
N ILE A 82 3.41 -7.72 3.35
CA ILE A 82 3.96 -7.03 2.18
C ILE A 82 4.79 -8.01 1.38
N ASP A 83 4.28 -8.40 0.21
CA ASP A 83 5.00 -9.19 -0.79
C ASP A 83 4.89 -8.49 -2.14
N PRO A 84 5.94 -7.78 -2.60
CA PRO A 84 5.96 -7.12 -3.91
C PRO A 84 6.03 -8.10 -5.09
N ALA A 85 6.20 -9.41 -4.85
CA ALA A 85 6.19 -10.41 -5.91
C ALA A 85 7.30 -10.21 -6.97
N PHE A 86 8.48 -9.75 -6.58
CA PHE A 86 9.58 -9.54 -7.52
C PHE A 86 9.99 -10.83 -8.24
N LEU A 87 10.33 -10.71 -9.53
CA LEU A 87 10.86 -11.79 -10.36
C LEU A 87 9.91 -13.00 -10.50
N GLN A 88 8.60 -12.80 -10.35
CA GLN A 88 7.62 -13.89 -10.48
C GLN A 88 7.55 -14.46 -11.89
N THR A 89 7.92 -13.70 -12.92
CA THR A 89 7.87 -14.16 -14.31
C THR A 89 9.24 -14.21 -14.96
N ARG A 90 9.41 -15.12 -15.93
CA ARG A 90 10.63 -15.17 -16.76
C ARG A 90 10.83 -13.88 -17.57
N ALA A 91 9.74 -13.15 -17.86
CA ALA A 91 9.82 -11.87 -18.56
C ALA A 91 10.52 -10.80 -17.71
N ASP A 92 10.27 -10.77 -16.39
CA ASP A 92 10.96 -9.84 -15.46
C ASP A 92 12.47 -10.09 -15.50
N LEU A 93 12.86 -11.35 -15.33
CA LEU A 93 14.26 -11.74 -15.29
C LEU A 93 14.97 -11.50 -16.64
N THR A 94 14.32 -11.85 -17.76
CA THR A 94 14.86 -11.59 -19.10
C THR A 94 15.07 -10.09 -19.33
N THR A 95 14.09 -9.27 -18.97
CA THR A 95 14.15 -7.81 -19.15
C THR A 95 15.28 -7.20 -18.33
N LEU A 96 15.42 -7.60 -17.06
CA LEU A 96 16.48 -7.11 -16.18
C LEU A 96 17.87 -7.59 -16.63
N THR A 97 18.00 -8.84 -17.10
CA THR A 97 19.26 -9.37 -17.64
C THR A 97 19.73 -8.56 -18.84
N GLU A 98 18.84 -8.24 -19.77
CA GLU A 98 19.18 -7.40 -20.92
C GLU A 98 19.50 -5.95 -20.51
N ALA A 99 18.83 -5.41 -19.49
CA ALA A 99 19.16 -4.09 -18.95
C ALA A 99 20.57 -4.06 -18.35
N VAL A 100 20.98 -5.09 -17.59
CA VAL A 100 22.35 -5.19 -17.06
C VAL A 100 23.37 -5.32 -18.18
N LYS A 101 23.13 -6.17 -19.19
CA LYS A 101 24.01 -6.27 -20.36
C LYS A 101 24.12 -4.94 -21.11
N ALA A 102 23.02 -4.20 -21.24
CA ALA A 102 23.01 -2.87 -21.85
C ALA A 102 23.84 -1.87 -21.02
N ALA A 103 23.72 -1.89 -19.69
CA ALA A 103 24.53 -1.07 -18.80
C ALA A 103 26.03 -1.40 -18.92
N HIS A 104 26.40 -2.69 -19.03
CA HIS A 104 27.79 -3.10 -19.27
C HIS A 104 28.32 -2.55 -20.61
N ARG A 105 27.55 -2.67 -21.69
CA ARG A 105 27.93 -2.10 -23.00
C ARG A 105 28.05 -0.57 -22.94
N PHE A 106 27.13 0.10 -22.25
CA PHE A 106 27.17 1.55 -22.05
C PHE A 106 28.45 1.96 -21.32
N ALA A 107 28.76 1.34 -20.18
CA ALA A 107 29.93 1.65 -19.37
C ALA A 107 31.27 1.33 -20.08
N ALA A 108 31.30 0.31 -20.94
CA ALA A 108 32.50 -0.07 -21.70
C ALA A 108 32.77 0.83 -22.93
N ALA A 109 31.87 1.75 -23.26
CA ALA A 109 32.03 2.60 -24.44
C ALA A 109 33.26 3.53 -24.31
N PRO A 110 33.96 3.84 -25.42
CA PRO A 110 35.20 4.64 -25.38
C PRO A 110 35.05 6.02 -24.72
N ALA A 111 33.85 6.60 -24.74
CA ALA A 111 33.53 7.88 -24.10
C ALA A 111 33.77 7.88 -22.58
N TRP A 112 33.81 6.71 -21.93
CA TRP A 112 33.96 6.57 -20.49
C TRP A 112 35.36 6.14 -20.03
N ARG A 113 36.29 5.88 -20.96
CA ARG A 113 37.59 5.25 -20.68
C ARG A 113 38.40 5.94 -19.57
N ASP A 114 38.35 7.27 -19.55
CA ASP A 114 39.11 8.09 -18.60
C ASP A 114 38.24 8.63 -17.43
N ILE A 115 36.97 8.20 -17.36
CA ILE A 115 35.99 8.61 -16.34
C ILE A 115 35.70 7.45 -15.38
N ILE A 116 35.50 6.24 -15.91
CA ILE A 116 35.20 5.06 -15.11
C ILE A 116 36.50 4.37 -14.71
N ILE A 117 36.87 4.49 -13.44
CA ILE A 117 38.11 3.93 -12.90
C ILE A 117 37.98 2.42 -12.62
N ALA A 118 36.82 2.00 -12.12
CA ALA A 118 36.51 0.60 -11.86
C ALA A 118 34.97 0.39 -11.74
N PRO A 119 34.46 -0.83 -11.96
CA PRO A 119 33.08 -1.17 -11.62
C PRO A 119 32.80 -0.99 -10.12
N PHE A 120 31.56 -0.63 -9.78
CA PHE A 120 31.11 -0.64 -8.38
C PHE A 120 31.17 -2.06 -7.81
N ALA A 121 31.61 -2.22 -6.56
CA ALA A 121 31.89 -3.54 -5.99
C ALA A 121 30.68 -4.49 -5.97
N ALA A 122 29.47 -3.93 -5.85
CA ALA A 122 28.20 -4.67 -5.95
C ALA A 122 27.57 -4.59 -7.34
N ALA A 123 28.36 -4.45 -8.41
CA ALA A 123 27.88 -4.62 -9.78
C ALA A 123 27.99 -6.08 -10.20
N ALA A 124 27.19 -6.48 -11.18
CA ALA A 124 27.32 -7.80 -11.82
C ALA A 124 28.67 -7.89 -12.55
N ASN A 125 29.71 -8.41 -11.90
CA ASN A 125 31.03 -8.57 -12.54
C ASN A 125 31.10 -9.83 -13.42
N THR A 126 30.12 -9.98 -14.30
CA THR A 126 29.95 -11.14 -15.18
C THR A 126 29.18 -10.75 -16.44
N THR A 127 29.53 -11.36 -17.56
CA THR A 127 28.83 -11.21 -18.84
C THR A 127 27.96 -12.42 -19.17
N ALA A 128 28.01 -13.48 -18.36
CA ALA A 128 27.22 -14.69 -18.56
C ALA A 128 25.83 -14.53 -17.92
N ASP A 129 24.78 -14.89 -18.66
CA ASP A 129 23.38 -14.73 -18.24
C ASP A 129 23.10 -15.31 -16.87
N ALA A 130 23.54 -16.54 -16.59
CA ALA A 130 23.32 -17.18 -15.28
C ALA A 130 23.93 -16.38 -14.11
N GLY A 131 25.08 -15.74 -14.33
CA GLY A 131 25.69 -14.90 -13.31
C GLY A 131 24.96 -13.57 -13.13
N ILE A 132 24.46 -12.98 -14.22
CA ILE A 132 23.63 -11.77 -14.17
C ILE A 132 22.30 -12.05 -13.48
N GLU A 133 21.66 -13.19 -13.77
CA GLU A 133 20.40 -13.60 -13.15
C GLU A 133 20.56 -13.81 -11.64
N ALA A 134 21.66 -14.47 -11.21
CA ALA A 134 21.97 -14.64 -9.79
C ALA A 134 22.17 -13.28 -9.09
N TYR A 135 22.88 -12.36 -9.73
CA TYR A 135 23.05 -10.99 -9.24
C TYR A 135 21.70 -10.26 -9.09
N ILE A 136 20.82 -10.34 -10.09
CA ILE A 136 19.50 -9.71 -10.05
C ILE A 136 18.68 -10.27 -8.89
N ALA A 137 18.68 -11.59 -8.69
CA ALA A 137 17.93 -12.22 -7.59
C ALA A 137 18.38 -11.74 -6.21
N GLU A 138 19.68 -11.46 -6.02
CA GLU A 138 20.23 -10.98 -4.76
C GLU A 138 19.99 -9.48 -4.53
N GLN A 139 19.98 -8.68 -5.60
CA GLN A 139 20.01 -7.21 -5.50
C GLN A 139 18.68 -6.53 -5.86
N VAL A 140 17.67 -7.27 -6.35
CA VAL A 140 16.39 -6.69 -6.77
C VAL A 140 15.74 -5.94 -5.61
N ALA A 141 15.31 -4.71 -5.88
CA ALA A 141 14.65 -3.86 -4.93
C ALA A 141 13.65 -2.94 -5.63
N THR A 142 12.76 -2.35 -4.85
CA THR A 142 11.81 -1.36 -5.37
C THR A 142 12.51 -0.07 -5.79
N PHE A 143 12.08 0.49 -6.92
CA PHE A 143 12.34 1.89 -7.28
C PHE A 143 11.40 2.89 -6.59
N ARG A 144 10.66 2.45 -5.56
CA ARG A 144 9.68 3.23 -4.80
C ARG A 144 8.52 3.74 -5.66
N HIS A 145 8.07 2.91 -6.60
CA HIS A 145 6.89 3.15 -7.44
C HIS A 145 5.78 2.09 -7.26
N PRO A 146 5.33 1.77 -6.03
CA PRO A 146 4.19 0.87 -5.87
C PRO A 146 2.92 1.52 -6.45
N MET A 147 2.13 0.74 -7.20
CA MET A 147 0.91 1.18 -7.86
C MET A 147 -0.04 -0.01 -8.09
N GLY A 148 -1.30 0.25 -8.41
CA GLY A 148 -2.27 -0.78 -8.83
C GLY A 148 -2.98 -1.57 -7.73
N THR A 149 -2.82 -1.22 -6.45
CA THR A 149 -3.45 -1.93 -5.31
C THR A 149 -4.96 -1.67 -5.18
N ALA A 150 -5.48 -0.59 -5.75
CA ALA A 150 -6.91 -0.26 -5.81
C ALA A 150 -7.33 0.07 -7.26
N ARG A 151 -6.90 -0.79 -8.20
CA ARG A 151 -7.00 -0.55 -9.65
C ARG A 151 -8.40 -0.16 -10.13
N ILE A 152 -8.43 0.71 -11.13
CA ILE A 152 -9.62 1.00 -11.94
C ILE A 152 -10.06 -0.28 -12.67
N ALA A 153 -11.36 -0.51 -12.75
CA ALA A 153 -11.93 -1.60 -13.55
C ALA A 153 -11.59 -1.43 -15.04
N THR A 154 -11.17 -2.50 -15.69
CA THR A 154 -10.84 -2.52 -17.12
C THR A 154 -11.70 -3.55 -17.85
N ALA A 155 -11.60 -3.60 -19.18
CA ALA A 155 -12.23 -4.65 -19.97
C ALA A 155 -11.76 -6.07 -19.58
N GLU A 156 -10.59 -6.18 -18.94
CA GLU A 156 -9.99 -7.44 -18.50
C GLU A 156 -10.56 -7.94 -17.16
N GLY A 157 -11.30 -7.12 -16.41
CA GLY A 157 -11.97 -7.57 -15.20
C GLY A 157 -12.27 -6.48 -14.17
N PRO A 158 -12.87 -6.88 -13.03
CA PRO A 158 -13.34 -5.96 -12.01
C PRO A 158 -12.19 -5.23 -11.30
N GLY A 159 -12.38 -3.95 -11.03
CA GLY A 159 -11.47 -3.13 -10.23
C GLY A 159 -11.95 -2.94 -8.79
N VAL A 160 -11.17 -2.18 -8.01
CA VAL A 160 -11.60 -1.65 -6.71
C VAL A 160 -12.40 -0.36 -6.90
N VAL A 161 -12.06 0.41 -7.94
CA VAL A 161 -12.78 1.64 -8.33
C VAL A 161 -13.27 1.57 -9.77
N ASP A 162 -14.30 2.37 -10.08
CA ASP A 162 -14.78 2.57 -11.45
C ASP A 162 -13.96 3.64 -12.22
N SER A 163 -14.36 3.93 -13.46
CA SER A 163 -13.72 4.97 -14.30
C SER A 163 -13.91 6.40 -13.80
N SER A 164 -14.81 6.60 -12.82
CA SER A 164 -15.04 7.85 -12.09
C SER A 164 -14.32 7.87 -10.74
N LEU A 165 -13.44 6.89 -10.49
CA LEU A 165 -12.66 6.67 -9.27
C LEU A 165 -13.49 6.35 -8.03
N LEU A 166 -14.78 6.02 -8.19
CA LEU A 166 -15.66 5.64 -7.08
C LEU A 166 -15.37 4.21 -6.66
N VAL A 167 -15.29 3.98 -5.34
CA VAL A 167 -15.07 2.64 -4.77
C VAL A 167 -16.31 1.77 -4.96
N GLU A 168 -16.10 0.59 -5.53
CA GLU A 168 -17.15 -0.40 -5.76
C GLU A 168 -17.85 -0.78 -4.45
N GLY A 169 -19.17 -0.66 -4.42
CA GLY A 169 -19.99 -0.97 -3.24
C GLY A 169 -19.99 0.09 -2.14
N ALA A 170 -19.30 1.22 -2.32
CA ALA A 170 -19.35 2.36 -1.40
C ALA A 170 -20.11 3.54 -2.01
N VAL A 171 -20.63 4.44 -1.16
CA VAL A 171 -21.32 5.66 -1.58
C VAL A 171 -20.49 6.87 -1.22
N GLY A 172 -20.19 7.72 -2.21
CA GLY A 172 -19.47 8.98 -1.99
C GLY A 172 -17.98 8.85 -1.69
N LEU A 173 -17.39 7.66 -1.85
CA LEU A 173 -15.98 7.40 -1.59
C LEU A 173 -15.20 7.23 -2.90
N ARG A 174 -14.05 7.90 -3.00
CA ARG A 174 -13.10 7.75 -4.12
C ARG A 174 -11.70 7.43 -3.62
N VAL A 175 -10.89 6.79 -4.47
CA VAL A 175 -9.44 6.65 -4.29
C VAL A 175 -8.74 7.47 -5.37
N VAL A 176 -7.78 8.30 -4.98
CA VAL A 176 -7.11 9.26 -5.89
C VAL A 176 -5.61 9.30 -5.59
N ASP A 177 -4.92 8.23 -5.96
CA ASP A 177 -3.45 8.11 -5.86
C ASP A 177 -2.94 7.07 -6.87
N ALA A 178 -1.68 6.64 -6.74
CA ALA A 178 -1.08 5.66 -7.66
C ALA A 178 -1.73 4.26 -7.61
N SER A 179 -2.47 3.93 -6.55
CA SER A 179 -3.11 2.62 -6.40
C SER A 179 -4.16 2.35 -7.49
N VAL A 180 -4.70 3.39 -8.13
CA VAL A 180 -5.80 3.24 -9.10
C VAL A 180 -5.33 2.88 -10.51
N PHE A 181 -4.03 3.00 -10.79
CA PHE A 181 -3.51 2.70 -12.13
C PHE A 181 -3.65 1.21 -12.46
N PRO A 182 -4.27 0.84 -13.60
CA PRO A 182 -4.55 -0.55 -13.92
C PRO A 182 -3.32 -1.32 -14.43
N HIS A 183 -2.31 -0.63 -14.93
CA HIS A 183 -1.08 -1.22 -15.49
C HIS A 183 0.13 -0.37 -15.12
N ILE A 184 1.30 -1.04 -15.02
CA ILE A 184 2.59 -0.37 -14.82
C ILE A 184 3.02 0.28 -16.14
N PHE A 185 3.48 1.53 -16.08
CA PHE A 185 4.02 2.27 -17.22
C PHE A 185 5.41 2.83 -16.89
N GLY A 186 6.21 3.11 -17.92
CA GLY A 186 7.58 3.61 -17.79
C GLY A 186 7.66 5.10 -17.47
N ALA A 187 7.31 5.50 -16.24
CA ALA A 187 7.49 6.87 -15.77
C ALA A 187 7.66 6.94 -14.24
N HIS A 188 8.29 8.02 -13.75
CA HIS A 188 8.22 8.38 -12.34
C HIS A 188 6.79 8.79 -11.97
N LEU A 189 6.28 8.29 -10.84
CA LEU A 189 4.86 8.38 -10.50
C LEU A 189 4.34 9.80 -10.23
N GLN A 190 5.21 10.77 -9.97
CA GLN A 190 4.79 12.13 -9.63
C GLN A 190 3.86 12.74 -10.70
N ALA A 191 4.29 12.78 -11.97
CA ALA A 191 3.48 13.38 -13.03
C ALA A 191 2.17 12.61 -13.31
N PRO A 192 2.15 11.27 -13.41
CA PRO A 192 0.92 10.50 -13.50
C PRO A 192 -0.05 10.73 -12.33
N VAL A 193 0.46 10.82 -11.10
CA VAL A 193 -0.38 11.07 -9.91
C VAL A 193 -1.00 12.46 -9.97
N TYR A 194 -0.26 13.49 -10.42
CA TYR A 194 -0.86 14.79 -10.69
C TYR A 194 -1.96 14.71 -11.75
N ALA A 195 -1.72 13.99 -12.85
CA ALA A 195 -2.72 13.84 -13.91
C ALA A 195 -4.02 13.17 -13.42
N ILE A 196 -3.92 12.11 -12.60
CA ILE A 196 -5.11 11.46 -12.04
C ILE A 196 -5.81 12.33 -11.00
N ALA A 197 -5.06 13.11 -10.21
CA ALA A 197 -5.61 14.06 -9.24
C ALA A 197 -6.39 15.19 -9.95
N GLU A 198 -5.85 15.75 -11.03
CA GLU A 198 -6.54 16.76 -11.85
C GLU A 198 -7.82 16.19 -12.47
N ARG A 199 -7.76 14.97 -13.00
CA ARG A 199 -8.95 14.26 -13.50
C ARG A 199 -9.98 14.06 -12.40
N ALA A 200 -9.56 13.66 -11.20
CA ALA A 200 -10.45 13.47 -10.06
C ALA A 200 -11.12 14.79 -9.65
N SER A 201 -10.36 15.89 -9.61
CA SER A 201 -10.87 17.24 -9.35
C SER A 201 -11.99 17.61 -10.33
N TYR A 202 -11.75 17.41 -11.64
CA TYR A 202 -12.77 17.61 -12.67
C TYR A 202 -14.03 16.75 -12.44
N LEU A 203 -13.86 15.45 -12.17
CA LEU A 203 -14.98 14.52 -11.94
C LEU A 203 -15.81 14.89 -10.71
N ILE A 204 -15.15 15.30 -9.62
CA ILE A 204 -15.78 15.76 -8.39
C ILE A 204 -16.57 17.05 -8.66
N LYS A 205 -15.94 18.05 -9.29
CA LYS A 205 -16.62 19.30 -9.64
C LYS A 205 -17.87 19.04 -10.48
N ARG A 206 -17.77 18.20 -11.52
CA ARG A 206 -18.93 17.80 -12.34
C ARG A 206 -20.04 17.12 -11.53
N ALA A 207 -19.68 16.17 -10.66
CA ALA A 207 -20.66 15.44 -9.86
C ALA A 207 -21.42 16.35 -8.86
N HIS A 208 -20.81 17.45 -8.46
CA HIS A 208 -21.39 18.43 -7.52
C HIS A 208 -21.84 19.75 -8.18
N ASN A 209 -21.86 19.82 -9.52
CA ASN A 209 -22.19 21.04 -10.27
C ASN A 209 -21.36 22.27 -9.86
N ILE A 210 -20.09 22.06 -9.48
CA ILE A 210 -19.14 23.13 -9.19
C ILE A 210 -18.54 23.61 -10.53
N PRO A 211 -18.48 24.93 -10.79
CA PRO A 211 -17.84 25.47 -11.99
C PRO A 211 -16.38 25.01 -12.13
N LEU A 212 -15.95 24.83 -13.39
CA LEU A 212 -14.59 24.38 -13.72
C LEU A 212 -13.57 25.49 -13.51
#